data_AF-A0A926BD17-F1
#
_entry.id   AF-A0A926BD17-F1
#
_cell.length_a   1.000
_cell.length_b   1.000
_cell.length_c   1.000
_cell.angle_alpha   90.00
_cell.angle_beta   90.00
_cell.angle_gamma   90.00
#
_symmetry.space_group_name_H-M   'P 1'
#
loop_
_entity.id
_entity.type
_entity.pdbx_description
1 polymer ?
#
loop_
_entity_poly.entity_id
_entity_poly.type
_entity_poly.pdbx_seq_one_letter_code
_entity_poly.pdbx_strand_id
1 'polypeptide(L)'
;MKLFNVVAAFAAFSAATMALTLAPAFAQLPTSQADAEKQLGITAAQKTKMKSIEGRYKPQSAALDKKYRPKMEALKKQMEALQTQYQNEAKPIVTKMQKEMEAVFTPAQRAKMKQWQQQAMQQQQGMGGMGGAMGGGKP
;
A
#
# COMPACT_ATOMS: atom_id res chain seq x y z
N MET A 1 11.42 -5.64 22.57
CA MET A 1 10.27 -6.22 21.84
C MET A 1 10.05 -5.45 20.55
N LYS A 2 9.69 -6.13 19.45
CA LYS A 2 9.45 -5.67 18.05
C LYS A 2 10.44 -6.25 17.02
N LEU A 3 10.36 -7.56 16.75
CA LEU A 3 10.95 -8.19 15.56
C LEU A 3 10.11 -9.42 15.13
N PHE A 4 8.80 -9.24 15.03
CA PHE A 4 7.96 -10.13 14.22
C PHE A 4 7.85 -9.49 12.84
N ASN A 5 8.75 -9.81 11.89
CA ASN A 5 8.53 -9.39 10.49
C ASN A 5 9.35 -10.12 9.41
N VAL A 6 9.93 -11.30 9.66
CA VAL A 6 10.68 -11.99 8.60
C VAL A 6 10.14 -13.38 8.24
N VAL A 7 9.16 -13.91 8.96
CA VAL A 7 8.48 -15.17 8.55
C VAL A 7 7.08 -14.92 7.95
N ALA A 8 6.57 -13.69 8.01
CA ALA A 8 5.32 -13.27 7.35
C ALA A 8 5.55 -12.68 5.93
N ALA A 9 6.65 -13.03 5.25
CA ALA A 9 7.03 -12.45 3.96
C ALA A 9 6.83 -13.41 2.76
N PHE A 10 5.89 -14.37 2.85
CA PHE A 10 5.50 -15.22 1.71
C PHE A 10 4.01 -15.20 1.38
N ALA A 11 3.21 -14.30 2.00
CA ALA A 11 1.76 -14.24 1.79
C ALA A 11 1.25 -12.81 1.53
N ALA A 12 1.90 -12.07 0.63
CA ALA A 12 1.45 -10.74 0.20
C ALA A 12 1.50 -10.55 -1.32
N PHE A 13 1.24 -11.61 -2.08
CA PHE A 13 0.91 -11.51 -3.50
C PHE A 13 -0.38 -12.29 -3.76
N SER A 14 -1.45 -11.56 -4.14
CA SER A 14 -2.78 -12.05 -4.49
C SER A 14 -3.81 -12.22 -3.36
N ALA A 15 -4.18 -11.13 -2.70
CA ALA A 15 -5.33 -11.08 -1.77
C ALA A 15 -6.49 -10.19 -2.27
N ALA A 16 -6.69 -10.06 -3.58
CA ALA A 16 -7.79 -9.26 -4.13
C ALA A 16 -8.80 -10.02 -5.01
N THR A 17 -8.62 -11.33 -5.26
CA THR A 17 -9.51 -12.05 -6.19
C THR A 17 -10.10 -13.38 -5.68
N MET A 18 -9.85 -13.79 -4.43
CA MET A 18 -10.41 -15.03 -3.87
C MET A 18 -11.10 -14.85 -2.51
N ALA A 19 -11.72 -13.69 -2.28
CA ALA A 19 -12.35 -13.39 -0.98
C ALA A 19 -13.68 -14.13 -0.71
N LEU A 20 -14.15 -15.05 -1.57
CA LEU A 20 -15.51 -15.60 -1.41
C LEU A 20 -15.69 -17.13 -1.40
N THR A 21 -14.62 -17.95 -1.38
CA THR A 21 -14.78 -19.42 -1.33
C THR A 21 -13.86 -20.17 -0.35
N LEU A 22 -13.01 -19.48 0.42
CA LEU A 22 -11.95 -20.13 1.24
C LEU A 22 -12.03 -19.78 2.75
N ALA A 23 -13.19 -19.39 3.27
CA ALA A 23 -13.36 -19.01 4.67
C ALA A 23 -12.90 -20.06 5.72
N PRO A 24 -12.99 -21.40 5.54
CA PRO A 24 -12.53 -22.32 6.58
C PRO A 24 -11.01 -22.55 6.60
N ALA A 25 -10.26 -22.15 5.55
CA ALA A 25 -8.82 -22.42 5.47
C ALA A 25 -7.95 -21.48 6.32
N PHE A 26 -8.51 -20.35 6.79
CA PHE A 26 -7.79 -19.34 7.59
C PHE A 26 -8.09 -19.42 9.10
N ALA A 27 -9.00 -20.30 9.53
CA ALA A 27 -9.39 -20.45 10.94
C ALA A 27 -8.33 -21.12 11.83
N GLN A 28 -7.22 -21.61 11.26
CA GLN A 28 -6.16 -22.34 11.98
C GLN A 28 -4.78 -21.70 11.82
N LEU A 29 -4.70 -20.38 11.59
CA LEU A 29 -3.42 -19.70 11.75
C LEU A 29 -3.06 -19.67 13.24
N PRO A 30 -1.88 -20.16 13.65
CA PRO A 30 -1.46 -20.09 15.03
C PRO A 30 -1.44 -18.63 15.49
N THR A 31 -2.18 -18.33 16.55
CA THR A 31 -2.35 -16.97 17.09
C THR A 31 -1.15 -16.51 17.91
N SER A 32 -0.20 -17.42 18.19
CA SER A 32 1.05 -17.13 18.85
C SER A 32 2.20 -17.95 18.30
N GLN A 33 3.43 -17.46 18.51
CA GLN A 33 4.65 -18.20 18.17
C GLN A 33 4.73 -19.55 18.88
N ALA A 34 4.25 -19.64 20.13
CA ALA A 34 4.24 -20.89 20.89
C ALA A 34 3.26 -21.91 20.29
N ASP A 35 2.11 -21.43 19.82
CA ASP A 35 1.12 -22.28 19.14
C ASP A 35 1.63 -22.75 17.78
N ALA A 36 2.32 -21.88 17.04
CA ALA A 36 2.98 -22.23 15.79
C ALA A 36 4.05 -23.31 16.01
N GLU A 37 4.91 -23.12 17.02
CA GLU A 37 5.96 -24.08 17.35
C GLU A 37 5.39 -25.43 17.81
N LYS A 38 4.29 -25.42 18.55
CA LYS A 38 3.60 -26.64 19.01
C LYS A 38 2.91 -27.37 17.85
N GLN A 39 2.22 -26.64 16.97
CA GLN A 39 1.57 -27.20 15.78
C GLN A 39 2.59 -27.76 14.78
N LEU A 40 3.75 -27.12 14.65
CA LEU A 40 4.84 -27.55 13.77
C LEU A 40 5.75 -28.63 14.39
N GLY A 41 5.47 -29.06 15.63
CA GLY A 41 6.26 -30.09 16.31
C GLY A 41 7.73 -29.71 16.52
N ILE A 42 8.03 -28.42 16.68
CA ILE A 42 9.40 -27.91 16.79
C ILE A 42 10.02 -28.37 18.13
N THR A 43 11.03 -29.23 18.05
CA THR A 43 11.80 -29.72 19.20
C THR A 43 12.74 -28.64 19.76
N ALA A 44 13.16 -28.80 21.02
CA ALA A 44 14.14 -27.89 21.66
C ALA A 44 15.45 -27.79 20.86
N ALA A 45 15.94 -28.91 20.31
CA ALA A 45 17.14 -28.93 19.48
C ALA A 45 16.97 -28.12 18.18
N GLN A 46 15.79 -28.19 17.54
CA GLN A 46 15.46 -27.38 16.37
C GLN A 46 15.36 -25.89 16.73
N LYS A 47 14.77 -25.52 17.87
CA LYS A 47 14.75 -24.12 18.34
C LYS A 47 16.16 -23.55 18.50
N THR A 48 17.08 -24.32 19.08
CA THR A 48 18.48 -23.90 19.23
C THR A 48 19.16 -23.69 17.88
N LYS A 49 18.94 -24.59 16.91
CA LYS A 49 19.44 -24.42 15.54
C LYS A 49 18.85 -23.18 14.86
N MET A 50 17.55 -22.94 14.99
CA MET A 50 16.89 -21.74 14.46
C MET A 50 17.45 -20.46 15.07
N LYS A 51 17.64 -20.40 16.39
CA LYS A 51 18.26 -19.24 17.07
C LYS A 51 19.70 -19.02 16.60
N SER A 52 20.47 -20.08 16.39
CA SER A 52 21.82 -19.96 15.84
C SER A 52 21.81 -19.39 14.41
N ILE A 53 20.88 -19.86 13.57
CA ILE A 53 20.68 -19.32 12.22
C ILE A 53 20.29 -17.84 12.30
N GLU A 54 19.29 -17.49 13.12
CA GLU A 54 18.87 -16.10 13.33
C GLU A 54 20.04 -15.21 13.76
N GLY A 55 20.85 -15.67 14.72
CA GLY A 55 22.05 -14.96 15.17
C GLY A 55 23.06 -14.67 14.06
N ARG A 56 23.20 -15.58 13.09
CA ARG A 56 24.10 -15.39 11.93
C ARG A 56 23.57 -14.40 10.90
N TYR A 57 22.27 -14.43 10.62
CA TYR A 57 21.69 -13.65 9.52
C TYR A 57 21.12 -12.29 9.95
N LYS A 58 20.69 -12.14 11.20
CA LYS A 58 20.21 -10.85 11.75
C LYS A 58 21.19 -9.69 11.56
N PRO A 59 22.51 -9.81 11.85
CA PRO A 59 23.43 -8.71 11.59
C PRO A 59 23.60 -8.41 10.09
N GLN A 60 23.54 -9.43 9.23
CA GLN A 60 23.62 -9.25 7.78
C GLN A 60 22.40 -8.49 7.25
N SER A 61 21.20 -8.87 7.70
CA SER A 61 19.97 -8.15 7.40
C SER A 61 20.02 -6.70 7.88
N ALA A 62 20.48 -6.45 9.11
CA ALA A 62 20.64 -5.09 9.63
C ALA A 62 21.66 -4.26 8.81
N ALA A 63 22.73 -4.88 8.32
CA ALA A 63 23.71 -4.23 7.46
C ALA A 63 23.12 -3.87 6.09
N LEU A 64 22.31 -4.76 5.50
CA LEU A 64 21.58 -4.50 4.26
C LEU A 64 20.58 -3.36 4.44
N ASP A 65 19.80 -3.38 5.52
CA ASP A 65 18.86 -2.28 5.85
C ASP A 65 19.59 -0.95 5.96
N LYS A 66 20.70 -0.90 6.69
CA LYS A 66 21.52 0.31 6.84
C LYS A 66 22.07 0.80 5.49
N LYS A 67 22.42 -0.12 4.58
CA LYS A 67 22.97 0.20 3.26
C LYS A 67 21.91 0.71 2.29
N TYR A 68 20.71 0.15 2.32
CA TYR A 68 19.69 0.40 1.29
C TYR A 68 18.55 1.32 1.72
N ARG A 69 18.19 1.39 3.01
CA ARG A 69 17.17 2.34 3.50
C ARG A 69 17.44 3.79 3.05
N PRO A 70 18.64 4.38 3.21
CA PRO A 70 18.88 5.76 2.78
C PRO A 70 18.76 5.93 1.25
N LYS A 71 19.10 4.89 0.47
CA LYS A 71 18.95 4.93 -1.00
C LYS A 71 17.48 4.93 -1.39
N MET A 72 16.65 4.13 -0.72
CA MET A 72 15.20 4.12 -0.94
C MET A 72 14.55 5.45 -0.57
N GLU A 73 14.98 6.06 0.54
CA GLU A 73 14.51 7.40 0.93
C GLU A 73 14.93 8.47 -0.08
N ALA A 74 16.17 8.42 -0.58
CA ALA A 74 16.63 9.32 -1.62
C ALA A 74 15.84 9.16 -2.92
N LEU A 75 15.60 7.92 -3.36
CA LEU A 75 14.79 7.62 -4.54
C LEU A 75 13.36 8.12 -4.38
N LYS A 76 12.76 7.93 -3.20
CA LYS A 76 11.41 8.45 -2.89
C LYS A 76 11.36 9.97 -3.06
N LYS A 77 12.32 10.70 -2.49
CA LYS A 77 12.40 12.16 -2.64
C LYS A 77 12.58 12.61 -4.09
N GLN A 78 13.40 11.89 -4.87
CA GLN A 78 13.57 12.17 -6.30
C GLN A 78 12.26 11.98 -7.07
N MET A 79 11.51 10.91 -6.78
CA MET A 79 10.21 10.66 -7.39
C MET A 79 9.18 11.73 -7.05
N GLU A 80 9.12 12.16 -5.79
CA GLU A 80 8.24 13.26 -5.35
C GLU A 80 8.59 14.58 -6.05
N ALA A 81 9.88 14.89 -6.18
CA ALA A 81 10.36 16.07 -6.91
C ALA A 81 10.00 16.02 -8.40
N LEU A 82 10.24 14.87 -9.05
CA LEU A 82 9.90 14.67 -10.46
C LEU A 82 8.39 14.77 -10.70
N GLN A 83 7.59 14.19 -9.81
CA GLN A 83 6.13 14.29 -9.88
C GLN A 83 5.67 15.75 -9.74
N THR A 84 6.26 16.52 -8.83
CA THR A 84 5.96 17.94 -8.65
C THR A 84 6.33 18.74 -9.91
N GLN A 85 7.50 18.49 -10.48
CA GLN A 85 7.94 19.11 -11.72
C GLN A 85 6.98 18.79 -12.87
N TYR A 86 6.64 17.51 -13.05
CA TYR A 86 5.69 17.07 -14.06
C TYR A 86 4.33 17.76 -13.91
N GLN A 87 3.80 17.88 -12.68
CA GLN A 87 2.54 18.59 -12.46
C GLN A 87 2.64 20.08 -12.82
N ASN A 88 3.75 20.74 -12.47
CA ASN A 88 3.96 22.15 -12.78
C ASN A 88 4.09 22.42 -14.28
N GLU A 89 4.73 21.52 -15.02
CA GLU A 89 4.87 21.61 -16.48
C GLU A 89 3.60 21.19 -17.21
N ALA A 90 2.90 20.16 -16.73
CA ALA A 90 1.68 19.65 -17.36
C ALA A 90 0.48 20.59 -17.16
N LYS A 91 0.35 21.23 -15.99
CA LYS A 91 -0.78 22.13 -15.67
C LYS A 91 -1.01 23.24 -16.72
N PRO A 92 -0.01 24.02 -17.16
CA PRO A 92 -0.22 25.02 -18.21
C PRO A 92 -0.59 24.40 -19.56
N ILE A 93 -0.01 23.24 -19.91
CA ILE A 93 -0.32 22.52 -21.15
C ILE A 93 -1.78 22.07 -21.15
N VAL A 94 -2.22 21.41 -20.08
CA VAL A 94 -3.60 20.95 -19.91
C VAL A 94 -4.56 22.13 -19.90
N THR A 95 -4.21 23.23 -19.22
CA THR A 95 -5.02 24.46 -19.20
C THR A 95 -5.17 25.05 -20.60
N LYS A 96 -4.08 25.10 -21.38
CA LYS A 96 -4.11 25.59 -22.76
C LYS A 96 -4.96 24.69 -23.65
N MET A 97 -4.74 23.38 -23.61
CA MET A 97 -5.53 22.39 -24.34
C MET A 97 -7.02 22.48 -24.00
N GLN A 98 -7.37 22.66 -22.72
CA GLN A 98 -8.75 22.83 -22.29
C GLN A 98 -9.38 24.09 -22.90
N LYS A 99 -8.67 25.22 -22.89
CA LYS A 99 -9.15 26.47 -23.52
C LYS A 99 -9.35 26.33 -25.02
N GLU A 100 -8.41 25.69 -25.71
CA GLU A 100 -8.52 25.43 -27.15
C GLU A 100 -9.70 24.51 -27.47
N MET A 101 -9.89 23.44 -26.71
CA MET A 101 -11.07 22.57 -26.85
C MET A 101 -12.38 23.32 -26.59
N GLU A 102 -12.45 24.15 -25.54
CA GLU A 102 -13.63 24.98 -25.25
C GLU A 102 -13.97 25.95 -26.38
N ALA A 103 -12.97 26.44 -27.12
CA ALA A 103 -13.17 27.31 -28.27
C ALA A 103 -13.75 26.56 -29.50
N VAL A 104 -13.49 25.27 -29.63
CA VAL A 104 -14.05 24.42 -30.69
C VAL A 104 -15.51 24.03 -30.41
N PHE A 105 -15.90 23.92 -29.14
CA PHE A 105 -17.23 23.49 -28.76
C PHE A 105 -18.30 24.58 -28.87
N THR A 106 -19.49 24.18 -29.36
CA THR A 106 -20.68 25.03 -29.33
C THR A 106 -21.11 25.31 -27.87
N PRO A 107 -21.84 26.41 -27.60
CA PRO A 107 -22.32 26.73 -26.26
C PRO A 107 -23.11 25.59 -25.59
N ALA A 108 -23.95 24.87 -26.35
CA ALA A 108 -24.72 23.73 -25.85
C ALA A 108 -23.83 22.55 -25.44
N GLN A 109 -22.77 22.27 -26.21
CA GLN A 109 -21.80 21.21 -25.88
C GLN A 109 -20.98 21.55 -24.62
N ARG A 110 -20.60 22.82 -24.44
CA ARG A 110 -19.92 23.30 -23.22
C ARG A 110 -20.79 23.15 -21.97
N ALA A 111 -22.08 23.46 -22.07
CA ALA A 111 -23.02 23.29 -20.97
C ALA A 111 -23.12 21.81 -20.54
N LYS A 112 -23.21 20.89 -21.51
CA LYS A 112 -23.28 19.45 -21.25
C LYS A 112 -22.01 18.90 -20.59
N MET A 113 -20.83 19.35 -21.03
CA MET A 113 -19.55 19.01 -20.40
C MET A 113 -19.46 19.48 -18.94
N LYS A 114 -19.87 20.71 -18.64
CA LYS A 114 -19.91 21.22 -17.26
C LYS A 114 -20.86 20.44 -16.37
N GLN A 115 -22.04 20.09 -16.89
CA GLN A 115 -23.00 19.27 -16.16
C GLN A 115 -22.44 17.87 -15.84
N TRP A 116 -21.77 17.23 -16.81
CA TRP A 116 -21.12 15.95 -16.60
C TRP A 116 -19.98 16.04 -15.57
N GLN A 117 -19.16 17.09 -15.63
CA GLN A 117 -18.08 17.32 -14.66
C GLN A 117 -18.61 17.52 -13.23
N GLN A 118 -19.73 18.25 -13.07
CA GLN A 118 -20.40 18.41 -11.78
C GLN A 118 -20.97 17.09 -11.25
N GLN A 119 -21.58 16.27 -12.12
CA GLN A 119 -22.09 14.95 -11.74
C GLN A 119 -20.96 14.00 -11.34
N ALA A 120 -19.83 14.03 -12.05
CA ALA A 120 -18.66 13.22 -11.71
C ALA A 120 -18.09 13.60 -10.33
N MET A 121 -18.02 14.90 -10.00
CA MET A 121 -17.60 15.36 -8.66
C MET A 121 -18.57 14.94 -7.57
N GLN A 122 -19.89 14.99 -7.81
CA GLN A 122 -20.90 14.56 -6.84
C GLN A 122 -20.84 13.04 -6.60
N GLN A 123 -20.60 12.24 -7.64
CA GLN A 123 -20.41 10.80 -7.49
C GLN A 123 -19.13 10.45 -6.74
N GLN A 124 -18.04 11.21 -6.92
CA GLN A 124 -16.83 11.04 -6.12
C GLN A 124 -17.03 11.44 -4.65
N GLN A 125 -17.76 12.52 -4.37
CA GLN A 125 -18.05 12.93 -2.99
C GLN A 125 -19.03 11.97 -2.30
N GLY A 126 -19.96 11.35 -3.05
CA GLY A 126 -20.85 10.30 -2.54
C GLY A 126 -20.16 8.96 -2.24
N MET A 127 -19.02 8.66 -2.87
CA MET A 127 -18.23 7.45 -2.61
C MET A 127 -16.98 7.66 -1.74
N GLY A 128 -16.55 8.91 -1.51
CA GLY A 128 -15.42 9.26 -0.64
C GLY A 128 -15.72 9.24 0.87
N GLY A 129 -16.97 9.04 1.28
CA GLY A 129 -17.41 9.06 2.68
C GLY A 129 -17.21 7.76 3.49
N MET A 130 -16.71 6.67 2.89
CA MET A 130 -16.52 5.38 3.58
C MET A 130 -15.05 5.05 3.94
N GLY A 131 -14.13 6.01 3.86
CA GLY A 131 -12.69 5.77 4.05
C GLY A 131 -12.06 6.31 5.34
N GLY A 132 -12.81 6.96 6.23
CA GLY A 132 -12.22 7.77 7.30
C GLY A 132 -12.98 7.80 8.62
N ALA A 133 -13.37 6.65 9.17
CA ALA A 133 -13.89 6.57 10.54
C ALA A 133 -13.75 5.17 11.16
N MET A 134 -12.52 4.69 11.37
CA MET A 134 -12.24 3.71 12.43
C MET A 134 -10.84 3.92 12.97
N GLY A 135 -10.74 4.67 14.06
CA GLY A 135 -9.46 4.90 14.75
C GLY A 135 -9.54 5.91 15.87
N GLY A 136 -10.55 5.81 16.74
CA GLY A 136 -10.69 6.64 17.93
C GLY A 136 -11.27 5.81 19.07
N GLY A 137 -10.42 5.00 19.70
CA GLY A 137 -10.77 4.27 20.93
C GLY A 137 -11.02 5.24 22.08
N LYS A 138 -12.09 4.98 22.83
CA LYS A 138 -12.32 5.50 24.17
C LYS A 138 -11.50 4.69 25.19
N PRO A 139 -10.94 5.32 26.23
CA PRO A 139 -10.88 4.70 27.55
C PRO A 139 -12.27 4.68 28.23
#